data_AF-A0AAD5XAT4-F1
#
_entry.id   AF-A0AAD5XAT4-F1
#
_cell.length_a   1.000
_cell.length_b   1.000
_cell.length_c   1.000
_cell.angle_alpha   90.00
_cell.angle_beta   90.00
_cell.angle_gamma   90.00
#
_symmetry.space_group_name_H-M   'P 1'
#
loop_
_entity.id
_entity.type
_entity.pdbx_description
1 polymer ?
#
loop_
_entity_poly.entity_id
_entity_poly.type
_entity_poly.pdbx_seq_one_letter_code
_entity_poly.pdbx_strand_id
1 'polypeptide(L)'
;MVEFMPMFLPTLLCNTIPLIDGGETDIRALWRRMKIIYFPMEFVDHEPQTKFQRPIDTGLLDRIKTWGPEMMLLLTEIYVEYSRGDFKLVTPESVDKRVTEQKEENNPFSRFIRENLIVKQGNLMH
;
A
#
# COMPACT_ATOMS: atom_id res chain seq x y z
N MET A 1 31.52 6.60 -19.65
CA MET A 1 30.05 6.46 -19.49
C MET A 1 29.85 5.63 -18.23
N VAL A 2 29.11 6.13 -17.25
CA VAL A 2 28.86 5.39 -15.99
C VAL A 2 27.46 4.83 -16.08
N GLU A 3 27.35 3.51 -16.11
CA GLU A 3 26.08 2.79 -16.00
C GLU A 3 25.83 2.44 -14.53
N PHE A 4 24.60 2.64 -14.07
CA PHE A 4 24.20 2.37 -12.69
C PHE A 4 23.00 1.45 -12.66
N MET A 5 23.08 0.38 -11.87
CA MET A 5 21.95 -0.51 -11.59
C MET A 5 21.31 -0.10 -10.26
N PRO A 6 20.05 0.40 -10.25
CA PRO A 6 19.38 0.78 -9.01
C PRO A 6 19.07 -0.46 -8.16
N MET A 7 19.51 -0.43 -6.91
CA MET A 7 19.25 -1.47 -5.90
C MET A 7 18.32 -1.00 -4.77
N PHE A 8 17.64 0.14 -4.94
CA PHE A 8 16.76 0.70 -3.91
C PHE A 8 15.30 0.32 -4.13
N LEU A 9 14.56 0.17 -3.03
CA LEU A 9 13.11 0.06 -3.02
C LEU A 9 12.53 1.40 -2.52
N PRO A 10 11.78 2.15 -3.35
CA PRO A 10 11.20 3.41 -2.93
C PRO A 10 10.01 3.20 -2.00
N THR A 11 10.00 3.91 -0.87
CA THR A 11 8.87 3.98 0.07
C THR A 11 8.40 5.42 0.17
N LEU A 12 7.11 5.67 -0.05
CA LEU A 12 6.51 7.00 -0.02
C LEU A 12 5.43 7.05 1.05
N LEU A 13 5.53 8.05 1.94
CA LEU A 13 4.47 8.37 2.90
C LEU A 13 3.62 9.49 2.30
N CYS A 14 2.33 9.25 2.12
CA CYS A 14 1.44 10.19 1.46
C CYS A 14 0.10 10.30 2.22
N ASN A 15 -0.39 11.53 2.40
CA ASN A 15 -1.73 11.79 2.94
C ASN A 15 -2.83 11.50 1.91
N THR A 16 -2.47 11.48 0.63
CA THR A 16 -3.36 11.14 -0.49
C THR A 16 -2.55 10.35 -1.50
N ILE A 17 -3.18 9.40 -2.17
CA ILE A 17 -2.49 8.59 -3.19
C ILE A 17 -2.05 9.53 -4.33
N PRO A 18 -0.76 9.58 -4.67
CA PRO A 18 -0.27 10.46 -5.73
C PRO A 18 -0.87 10.06 -7.08
N LEU A 19 -0.99 11.04 -7.98
CA LEU A 19 -1.34 10.77 -9.37
C LEU A 19 -0.23 9.93 -10.00
N ILE A 20 -0.64 8.83 -10.63
CA ILE A 20 0.27 7.93 -11.33
C ILE A 20 0.10 8.20 -12.81
N ASP A 21 1.07 8.89 -13.41
CA ASP A 21 1.09 9.26 -14.82
C ASP A 21 2.39 8.76 -15.48
N GLY A 22 2.33 8.43 -16.77
CA GLY A 22 3.44 7.85 -17.54
C GLY A 22 2.99 7.15 -18.82
N GLY A 23 3.95 6.67 -19.63
CA GLY A 23 3.65 5.90 -20.84
C GLY A 23 2.93 4.57 -20.54
N GLU A 24 2.09 4.09 -21.46
CA GLU A 24 1.25 2.89 -21.27
C GLU A 24 2.02 1.62 -20.87
N THR A 25 3.28 1.50 -21.27
CA THR A 25 4.13 0.34 -20.96
C THR A 25 4.68 0.44 -19.53
N ASP A 26 5.11 1.63 -19.12
CA ASP A 26 5.71 1.87 -17.80
C ASP A 26 4.67 1.76 -16.68
N ILE A 27 3.46 2.24 -16.93
CA ILE A 27 2.38 2.23 -15.94
C ILE A 27 1.91 0.80 -15.61
N ARG A 28 1.81 -0.09 -16.61
CA ARG A 28 1.45 -1.50 -16.41
C ARG A 28 2.49 -2.25 -15.58
N ALA A 29 3.77 -1.94 -15.79
CA ALA A 29 4.87 -2.51 -15.02
C ALA A 29 4.89 -1.99 -13.57
N LEU A 30 4.49 -0.74 -13.35
CA LEU A 30 4.39 -0.11 -12.04
C LEU A 30 3.28 -0.74 -11.18
N TRP A 31 2.07 -0.92 -11.73
CA TRP A 31 0.93 -1.50 -10.99
C TRP A 31 1.21 -2.88 -10.40
N ARG A 32 2.07 -3.68 -11.04
CA ARG A 32 2.44 -5.02 -10.55
C ARG A 32 3.37 -5.00 -9.34
N ARG A 33 4.12 -3.91 -9.14
CA ARG A 33 5.16 -3.77 -8.11
C ARG A 33 4.71 -2.87 -6.97
N MET A 34 3.82 -1.93 -7.24
CA MET A 34 3.31 -1.01 -6.25
C MET A 34 2.43 -1.72 -5.22
N LYS A 35 2.60 -1.35 -3.96
CA LYS A 35 1.74 -1.76 -2.84
C LYS A 35 1.25 -0.50 -2.14
N ILE A 36 -0.05 -0.40 -1.91
CA ILE A 36 -0.66 0.74 -1.21
C ILE A 36 -1.12 0.24 0.16
N ILE A 37 -0.44 0.67 1.22
CA ILE A 37 -0.78 0.31 2.58
C ILE A 37 -1.59 1.45 3.19
N TYR A 38 -2.86 1.17 3.49
CA TYR A 38 -3.74 2.14 4.13
C TYR A 38 -3.57 2.08 5.65
N PHE A 39 -3.06 3.16 6.23
CA PHE A 39 -2.94 3.34 7.67
C PHE A 39 -4.02 4.33 8.14
N PRO A 40 -5.20 3.86 8.59
CA PRO A 40 -6.29 4.74 9.03
C PRO A 40 -6.06 5.36 10.41
N MET A 41 -4.95 5.02 11.07
CA MET A 41 -4.70 5.37 12.45
C MET A 41 -4.29 6.83 12.60
N GLU A 42 -4.91 7.52 13.55
CA GLU A 42 -4.58 8.89 13.91
C GLU A 42 -4.03 8.92 15.34
N PHE A 43 -2.95 9.66 15.56
CA PHE A 43 -2.33 9.84 16.87
C PHE A 43 -2.69 11.21 17.42
N VAL A 44 -3.48 11.24 18.50
CA VAL A 44 -4.09 12.44 19.07
C VAL A 44 -3.54 12.75 20.46
N ASP A 45 -3.55 14.02 20.84
CA ASP A 45 -3.14 14.52 22.16
C ASP A 45 -4.28 14.57 23.20
N HIS A 46 -5.50 14.25 22.76
CA HIS A 46 -6.70 14.18 23.58
C HIS A 46 -7.20 12.73 23.72
N GLU A 47 -8.26 12.53 24.50
CA GLU A 47 -8.87 11.21 24.66
C GLU A 47 -9.39 10.68 23.30
N PRO A 48 -8.95 9.49 22.85
CA PRO A 48 -9.39 8.93 21.57
C PRO A 48 -10.91 8.80 21.49
N GLN A 49 -11.50 9.43 20.48
CA GLN A 49 -12.96 9.44 20.27
C GLN A 49 -13.41 8.37 19.28
N THR A 50 -12.49 7.88 18.45
CA THR A 50 -12.79 6.88 17.42
C THR A 50 -11.94 5.63 17.57
N LYS A 51 -12.40 4.51 16.99
CA LYS A 51 -11.66 3.23 16.97
C LYS A 51 -10.29 3.32 16.28
N PHE A 52 -10.08 4.35 15.45
CA PHE A 52 -8.83 4.58 14.72
C PHE A 52 -7.94 5.64 15.38
N GLN A 53 -8.36 6.24 16.48
CA GLN A 53 -7.52 7.17 17.23
C GLN A 53 -6.75 6.44 18.33
N ARG A 54 -5.52 6.88 18.57
CA ARG A 54 -4.66 6.44 19.67
C ARG A 54 -3.99 7.65 20.31
N PRO A 55 -3.68 7.61 21.61
CA PRO A 55 -2.92 8.66 22.24
C PRO A 55 -1.52 8.75 21.62
N ILE A 56 -1.04 9.97 21.37
CA ILE A 56 0.31 10.20 20.89
C ILE A 56 1.33 9.88 21.98
N ASP A 57 2.39 9.15 21.61
CA ASP A 57 3.52 8.87 22.50
C ASP A 57 4.68 9.81 22.17
N THR A 58 4.78 10.90 22.93
CA THR A 58 5.81 11.93 22.72
C THR A 58 7.23 11.43 23.02
N GLY A 59 7.38 10.37 23.82
CA GLY A 59 8.67 9.77 24.16
C GLY A 59 9.13 8.69 23.17
N LEU A 60 8.29 8.31 22.20
CA LEU A 60 8.61 7.25 21.24
C LEU A 60 9.88 7.55 20.44
N LEU A 61 10.07 8.80 20.02
CA LEU A 61 11.23 9.22 19.23
C LEU A 61 12.55 9.07 19.98
N ASP A 62 12.56 9.15 21.31
CA ASP A 62 13.78 8.94 22.09
C ASP A 62 14.07 7.46 22.33
N ARG A 63 13.03 6.65 22.53
CA ARG A 63 13.18 5.21 22.74
C ARG A 63 13.58 4.47 21.45
N ILE A 64 13.01 4.86 20.30
CA ILE A 64 13.27 4.18 19.02
C ILE A 64 14.74 4.29 18.58
N LYS A 65 15.48 5.31 19.07
CA LYS A 65 16.91 5.50 18.78
C LYS A 65 17.76 4.30 19.23
N THR A 66 17.33 3.56 20.25
CA THR A 66 18.08 2.41 20.76
C THR A 66 17.59 1.07 20.20
N TRP A 67 16.45 1.03 19.49
CA TRP A 67 15.80 -0.21 19.05
C TRP A 67 16.37 -0.84 17.77
N GLY A 68 17.40 -0.22 17.18
CA GLY A 68 18.03 -0.71 15.94
C GLY A 68 18.45 -2.19 16.03
N PRO A 69 19.19 -2.63 17.08
CA PRO A 69 19.58 -4.02 17.26
C PRO A 69 18.38 -4.98 17.37
N GLU A 70 17.36 -4.62 18.14
CA GLU A 70 16.16 -5.43 18.34
C GLU A 70 15.35 -5.56 17.04
N MET A 71 15.25 -4.48 16.27
CA MET A 71 14.61 -4.51 14.95
C MET A 71 15.37 -5.41 13.98
N MET A 72 16.71 -5.38 14.00
CA MET A 72 17.53 -6.28 13.19
C MET A 72 17.39 -7.74 13.59
N LEU A 73 17.27 -8.02 14.89
CA LEU A 73 17.02 -9.37 15.39
C LEU A 73 15.68 -9.90 14.86
N LEU A 74 14.60 -9.13 15.02
CA LEU A 74 13.26 -9.49 14.51
C LEU A 74 13.27 -9.78 13.00
N LEU A 75 13.92 -8.93 12.21
CA LEU A 75 14.04 -9.12 10.77
C LEU A 75 14.82 -10.39 10.41
N THR A 76 15.86 -10.72 11.19
CA THR A 76 16.67 -11.92 10.99
C THR A 76 15.87 -13.19 11.30
N GLU A 77 15.10 -13.19 12.38
CA GLU A 77 14.23 -14.30 12.76
C GLU A 77 13.19 -14.58 11.67
N ILE A 78 12.50 -13.54 11.20
CA ILE A 78 11.53 -13.63 10.10
C ILE A 78 12.20 -14.16 8.82
N TYR A 79 13.42 -13.71 8.52
CA TYR A 79 14.15 -14.18 7.34
C TYR A 79 14.50 -15.67 7.43
N VAL A 80 14.89 -16.16 8.61
CA VAL A 80 15.17 -17.58 8.83
C VAL A 80 13.92 -18.42 8.53
N GLU A 81 12.76 -18.02 9.04
CA GLU A 81 11.48 -18.70 8.76
C GLU A 81 11.13 -18.68 7.27
N TYR A 82 11.28 -17.52 6.63
CA TYR A 82 11.06 -17.37 5.19
C TYR A 82 11.99 -18.27 4.36
N SER A 83 13.28 -18.33 4.71
CA SER A 83 14.30 -19.09 3.98
C SER A 83 14.12 -20.61 4.10
N ARG A 84 13.52 -21.10 5.18
CA ARG A 84 13.18 -22.53 5.37
C ARG A 84 12.00 -22.96 4.50
N GLY A 85 11.21 -22.02 3.99
CA GLY A 85 10.05 -22.29 3.14
C GLY A 85 8.77 -22.60 3.92
N ASP A 86 8.81 -22.57 5.25
CA ASP A 86 7.65 -22.75 6.12
C ASP A 86 6.65 -21.58 6.02
N PHE A 87 7.13 -20.43 5.55
CA PHE A 87 6.35 -19.20 5.44
C PHE A 87 6.65 -18.48 4.11
N LYS A 88 5.60 -17.98 3.44
CA LYS A 88 5.71 -17.16 2.23
C LYS A 88 5.28 -15.73 2.54
N LEU A 89 6.04 -14.77 2.03
CA LEU A 89 5.68 -13.35 2.05
C LEU A 89 4.53 -13.10 1.06
N VAL A 90 3.31 -13.37 1.51
CA VAL A 90 2.08 -13.09 0.74
C VAL A 90 1.58 -11.70 1.11
N THR A 91 1.27 -10.90 0.10
CA THR A 91 0.65 -9.60 0.33
C THR A 91 -0.78 -9.81 0.84
N PRO A 92 -1.21 -9.12 1.92
CA PRO A 92 -2.60 -9.19 2.36
C PRO A 92 -3.55 -8.72 1.26
N GLU A 93 -4.70 -9.39 1.12
CA GLU A 93 -5.70 -9.06 0.09
C GLU A 93 -6.16 -7.59 0.15
N SER A 94 -6.25 -7.02 1.35
CA SER A 94 -6.62 -5.62 1.56
C SER A 94 -5.66 -4.63 0.88
N VAL A 95 -4.37 -4.97 0.80
CA VAL A 95 -3.34 -4.16 0.13
C VAL A 95 -3.47 -4.28 -1.38
N ASP A 96 -3.69 -5.48 -1.91
CA ASP A 96 -3.84 -5.72 -3.35
C ASP A 96 -5.13 -5.14 -3.92
N LYS A 97 -6.22 -5.20 -3.14
CA LYS A 97 -7.51 -4.59 -3.50
C LYS A 97 -7.36 -3.09 -3.72
N ARG A 98 -6.64 -2.40 -2.84
CA ARG A 98 -6.45 -0.95 -2.92
C ARG A 98 -5.66 -0.52 -4.16
N VAL A 99 -4.65 -1.30 -4.55
CA VAL A 99 -3.90 -1.09 -5.79
C VAL A 99 -4.81 -1.26 -7.01
N THR A 100 -5.70 -2.25 -6.97
CA THR A 100 -6.64 -2.54 -8.05
C THR A 100 -7.68 -1.43 -8.21
N GLU A 101 -8.27 -0.96 -7.10
CA GLU A 101 -9.19 0.20 -7.08
C GLU A 101 -8.52 1.44 -7.71
N GLN A 102 -7.29 1.77 -7.28
CA GLN A 102 -6.57 2.92 -7.80
C GLN A 102 -6.26 2.79 -9.31
N LYS A 103 -5.94 1.59 -9.79
CA LYS A 103 -5.70 1.32 -11.22
C LYS A 103 -6.97 1.56 -12.04
N GLU A 104 -8.10 1.15 -11.50
CA GLU A 104 -9.41 1.27 -12.12
C GLU A 104 -9.91 2.72 -12.19
N GLU A 105 -9.69 3.52 -11.14
CA GLU A 105 -10.02 4.94 -11.09
C GLU A 105 -9.17 5.75 -12.08
N ASN A 106 -7.90 5.38 -12.26
CA ASN A 106 -7.00 6.01 -13.21
C ASN A 106 -7.25 5.57 -14.67
N ASN A 107 -8.19 4.68 -14.95
CA ASN A 107 -8.54 4.29 -16.32
C ASN A 107 -9.67 5.18 -16.87
N PRO A 108 -9.40 6.08 -17.83
CA PRO A 108 -10.41 7.00 -18.36
C PRO A 108 -11.57 6.29 -19.05
N PHE A 109 -11.31 5.14 -19.69
CA PHE A 109 -12.33 4.34 -20.36
C PHE A 109 -13.25 3.65 -19.36
N SER A 110 -12.69 3.07 -18.31
CA SER A 110 -13.48 2.47 -17.22
C SER A 110 -14.34 3.52 -16.50
N ARG A 111 -13.79 4.72 -16.29
CA ARG A 111 -14.54 5.85 -15.72
C ARG A 111 -15.69 6.27 -16.63
N PHE A 112 -15.42 6.47 -17.91
CA PHE A 112 -16.45 6.84 -18.90
C PHE A 112 -17.60 5.83 -18.95
N ILE A 113 -17.30 4.53 -19.00
CA ILE A 113 -18.30 3.45 -18.97
C ILE A 113 -19.17 3.54 -17.71
N ARG A 114 -18.56 3.68 -16.54
CA ARG A 114 -19.29 3.75 -15.26
C ARG A 114 -20.20 4.97 -15.16
N GLU A 115 -19.76 6.11 -15.68
CA GLU A 115 -20.51 7.36 -15.61
C GLU A 115 -21.64 7.43 -16.65
N ASN A 116 -21.48 6.77 -17.81
CA ASN A 116 -22.38 6.96 -18.96
C ASN A 116 -23.27 5.74 -19.27
N LEU A 117 -23.00 4.56 -18.70
CA LEU A 117 -23.87 3.39 -18.89
C LEU A 117 -24.84 3.21 -17.72
N ILE A 118 -26.14 3.24 -18.02
CA ILE A 118 -27.19 2.84 -17.08
C ILE A 118 -27.38 1.32 -17.21
N VAL A 119 -27.06 0.58 -16.15
CA VAL A 119 -27.39 -0.85 -16.08
C VAL A 119 -28.90 -0.99 -16.00
N LYS A 120 -29.56 -1.35 -17.10
CA LYS A 120 -30.92 -1.88 -17.04
C LYS A 120 -30.85 -3.28 -16.45
N GLN A 121 -31.43 -3.49 -15.27
CA GLN A 121 -31.79 -4.83 -14.81
C GLN A 121 -32.85 -5.37 -15.77
N GLY A 122 -32.40 -6.03 -16.82
CA GLY A 122 -33.25 -6.78 -17.73
C GLY A 122 -33.60 -8.10 -17.07
N ASN A 123 -34.87 -8.28 -16.72
CA ASN A 123 -35.45 -9.60 -16.53
C ASN A 123 -34.99 -10.50 -17.68
N LEU A 124 -34.53 -11.71 -17.33
CA LEU A 124 -34.36 -12.81 -18.27
C LEU A 124 -35.68 -12.96 -19.05
N MET A 125 -35.67 -12.56 -20.32
CA MET A 125 -36.73 -12.91 -21.26
C MET A 125 -36.39 -14.30 -21.77
N HIS A 126 -37.30 -15.24 -21.49
CA HIS A 126 -37.29 -16.64 -21.91
C HIS A 126 -37.22 -16.81 -23.43
#